data_AF-A0A6U5JDI4-F1
#
_entry.id   AF-A0A6U5JDI4-F1
#
_cell.length_a   1.000
_cell.length_b   1.000
_cell.length_c   1.000
_cell.angle_alpha   90.00
_cell.angle_beta   90.00
_cell.angle_gamma   90.00
#
_symmetry.space_group_name_H-M   'P 1'
#
loop_
_entity.id
_entity.type
_entity.pdbx_description
1 polymer ?
#
loop_
_entity_poly.entity_id
_entity_poly.type
_entity_poly.pdbx_seq_one_letter_code
_entity_poly.pdbx_strand_id
1 'polypeptide(L)'
;AVWESNDIITVLEEALRSGEQSGKSMLPSAGPSRERVLAELTALDSPQTGLAIGSAGYVYMRGASFGEKPPADGANLPALRETFIDSLRALEERLTRTPGPYFEEDFGVLDIALWPSLERQAAGLPAFRSFQLRGSKDFPAVAAWLAAMDSRPAVRTVASDDGTLLRLFSRVFGMAGGAPPSDAPAEFGGHAAKEAAAKLVRNRAAVAADIVEHAGLSSSLTREVTLDVIDASLALVASRLVGEPADSSRVPKEHASAAASVVSAALAFLRTRVSAPRDMSASAAVQLRAACAIEAAVAYDRFGYN
;
A
#
# COMPACT_ATOMS: atom_id res chain seq x y z
N ALA A 1 -15.41 -5.58 -25.69
CA ALA A 1 -14.83 -5.14 -24.41
C ALA A 1 -13.41 -5.66 -24.35
N VAL A 2 -12.44 -4.80 -24.03
CA VAL A 2 -11.03 -5.17 -23.86
C VAL A 2 -10.78 -5.40 -22.37
N TRP A 3 -10.11 -6.49 -22.03
CA TRP A 3 -9.97 -6.95 -20.64
C TRP A 3 -8.52 -7.00 -20.16
N GLU A 4 -7.57 -7.23 -21.06
CA GLU A 4 -6.14 -7.27 -20.72
C GLU A 4 -5.59 -5.85 -20.55
N SER A 5 -4.79 -5.65 -19.50
CA SER A 5 -4.31 -4.32 -19.10
C SER A 5 -3.48 -3.61 -20.19
N ASN A 6 -2.57 -4.33 -20.85
CA ASN A 6 -1.75 -3.79 -21.94
C ASN A 6 -2.60 -3.47 -23.20
N ASP A 7 -3.65 -4.25 -23.46
CA ASP A 7 -4.57 -3.97 -24.55
C ASP A 7 -5.42 -2.73 -24.25
N ILE A 8 -5.84 -2.55 -22.98
CA ILE A 8 -6.54 -1.34 -22.53
C ILE A 8 -5.65 -0.11 -22.74
N ILE A 9 -4.37 -0.18 -22.35
CA ILE A 9 -3.40 0.91 -22.59
C ILE A 9 -3.32 1.21 -24.09
N THR A 10 -3.18 0.18 -24.94
CA THR A 10 -3.06 0.34 -26.39
C THR A 10 -4.29 0.99 -27.01
N VAL A 11 -5.49 0.57 -26.60
CA VAL A 11 -6.76 1.15 -27.07
C VAL A 11 -6.92 2.60 -26.62
N LEU A 12 -6.56 2.93 -25.38
CA LEU A 12 -6.60 4.32 -24.89
C LEU A 12 -5.64 5.22 -25.67
N GLU A 13 -4.42 4.75 -25.92
CA GLU A 13 -3.42 5.49 -26.70
C GLU A 13 -3.86 5.68 -28.17
N GLU A 14 -4.58 4.72 -28.74
CA GLU A 14 -5.16 4.86 -30.08
C GLU A 14 -6.31 5.86 -30.10
N ALA A 15 -7.20 5.83 -29.09
CA ALA A 15 -8.30 6.77 -28.97
C ALA A 15 -7.81 8.22 -28.76
N LEU A 16 -6.72 8.40 -28.00
CA LEU A 16 -6.05 9.70 -27.85
C LEU A 16 -5.45 10.17 -29.18
N ARG A 17 -4.86 9.26 -29.96
CA ARG A 17 -4.26 9.56 -31.26
C ARG A 17 -5.31 9.91 -32.33
N SER A 18 -6.42 9.20 -32.34
CA SER A 18 -7.52 9.42 -33.29
C SER A 18 -8.34 10.67 -32.97
N GLY A 19 -8.18 11.24 -31.77
CA GLY A 19 -8.98 12.35 -31.27
C GLY A 19 -10.34 11.94 -30.72
N GLU A 20 -10.61 10.63 -30.60
CA GLU A 20 -11.81 10.12 -29.91
C GLU A 20 -11.79 10.45 -28.41
N GLN A 21 -10.60 10.53 -27.82
CA GLN A 21 -10.37 10.96 -26.44
C GLN A 21 -9.49 12.20 -26.39
N SER A 22 -9.78 13.10 -25.45
CA SER A 22 -8.93 14.27 -25.18
C SER A 22 -7.84 13.92 -24.17
N GLY A 23 -6.61 14.36 -24.39
CA GLY A 23 -5.52 14.19 -23.42
C GLY A 23 -4.14 14.22 -24.07
N LYS A 24 -3.11 13.95 -23.28
CA LYS A 24 -1.74 13.76 -23.77
C LYS A 24 -1.49 12.25 -23.95
N SER A 25 -1.04 11.85 -25.14
CA SER A 25 -0.49 10.51 -25.42
C SER A 25 0.72 10.25 -24.50
N MET A 26 0.76 9.07 -23.87
CA MET A 26 1.90 8.63 -23.04
C MET A 26 2.91 7.80 -23.84
N LEU A 27 2.63 7.52 -25.11
CA LEU A 27 3.63 7.03 -26.06
C LEU A 27 4.46 8.17 -26.67
N PRO A 28 5.71 7.89 -27.09
CA PRO A 28 6.49 8.82 -27.90
C PRO A 28 5.72 9.29 -29.15
N SER A 29 6.08 10.48 -29.64
CA SER A 29 5.60 10.98 -30.94
C SER A 29 5.86 9.95 -32.04
N ALA A 30 4.97 9.91 -33.04
CA ALA A 30 4.96 8.90 -34.10
C ALA A 30 6.35 8.64 -34.73
N GLY A 31 6.61 7.38 -35.10
CA GLY A 31 7.87 6.92 -35.70
C GLY A 31 8.49 5.71 -35.00
N PRO A 32 9.77 5.40 -35.27
CA PRO A 32 10.44 4.19 -34.79
C PRO A 32 10.48 4.03 -33.26
N SER A 33 10.48 5.15 -32.51
CA SER A 33 10.43 5.11 -31.05
C SER A 33 9.10 4.61 -30.50
N ARG A 34 7.98 4.95 -31.15
CA ARG A 34 6.65 4.48 -30.73
C ARG A 34 6.50 2.97 -30.92
N GLU A 35 6.92 2.47 -32.07
CA GLU A 35 6.87 1.03 -32.40
C GLU A 35 7.73 0.21 -31.42
N ARG A 36 8.94 0.69 -31.11
CA ARG A 36 9.81 0.08 -30.11
C ARG A 36 9.14 0.01 -28.73
N VAL A 37 8.56 1.11 -28.26
CA VAL A 37 7.92 1.17 -26.93
C VAL A 37 6.69 0.24 -26.87
N LEU A 38 5.90 0.15 -27.93
CA LEU A 38 4.77 -0.79 -28.00
C LEU A 38 5.23 -2.25 -28.00
N ALA A 39 6.31 -2.57 -28.73
CA ALA A 39 6.91 -3.89 -28.71
C ALA A 39 7.44 -4.26 -27.31
N GLU A 40 8.10 -3.31 -26.64
CA GLU A 40 8.59 -3.49 -25.28
C GLU A 40 7.45 -3.65 -24.27
N LEU A 41 6.38 -2.85 -24.37
CA LEU A 41 5.19 -2.98 -23.53
C LEU A 41 4.57 -4.38 -23.65
N THR A 42 4.47 -4.90 -24.88
CA THR A 42 3.95 -6.24 -25.15
C THR A 42 4.86 -7.32 -24.56
N ALA A 43 6.17 -7.12 -24.64
CA ALA A 43 7.16 -8.08 -24.17
C ALA A 43 7.47 -7.94 -22.67
N LEU A 44 7.02 -6.90 -21.98
CA LEU A 44 7.53 -6.51 -20.65
C LEU A 44 7.52 -7.66 -19.62
N ASP A 45 6.40 -8.40 -19.57
CA ASP A 45 6.19 -9.54 -18.66
C ASP A 45 6.51 -10.90 -19.30
N SER A 46 6.98 -10.93 -20.55
CA SER A 46 7.41 -12.17 -21.21
C SER A 46 8.58 -12.80 -20.48
N PRO A 47 8.49 -14.08 -20.04
CA PRO A 47 9.60 -14.75 -19.38
C PRO A 47 10.83 -14.94 -20.29
N GLN A 48 10.64 -14.98 -21.60
CA GLN A 48 11.71 -15.28 -22.57
C GLN A 48 12.35 -14.02 -23.16
N THR A 49 11.58 -12.95 -23.32
CA THR A 49 11.99 -11.76 -24.08
C THR A 49 11.84 -10.45 -23.30
N GLY A 50 11.20 -10.49 -22.13
CA GLY A 50 10.92 -9.35 -21.28
C GLY A 50 11.92 -9.17 -20.15
N LEU A 51 11.61 -8.22 -19.26
CA LEU A 51 12.37 -8.02 -18.04
C LEU A 51 12.07 -9.11 -17.00
N ALA A 52 10.89 -9.74 -17.08
CA ALA A 52 10.39 -10.75 -16.14
C ALA A 52 10.43 -10.33 -14.66
N ILE A 53 10.67 -9.05 -14.37
CA ILE A 53 10.86 -8.53 -13.02
C ILE A 53 9.58 -8.67 -12.17
N GLY A 54 8.42 -8.56 -12.82
CA GLY A 54 7.13 -8.77 -12.19
C GLY A 54 7.01 -10.17 -11.59
N SER A 55 7.19 -11.19 -12.43
CA SER A 55 7.09 -12.59 -12.02
C SER A 55 8.23 -13.00 -11.08
N ALA A 56 9.48 -12.70 -11.43
CA ALA A 56 10.66 -13.06 -10.62
C ALA A 56 10.57 -12.50 -9.19
N GLY A 57 10.15 -11.23 -9.04
CA GLY A 57 9.99 -10.60 -7.74
C GLY A 57 8.91 -11.26 -6.88
N TYR A 58 7.73 -11.56 -7.44
CA TYR A 58 6.69 -12.28 -6.69
C TYR A 58 7.12 -13.70 -6.31
N VAL A 59 7.77 -14.43 -7.23
CA VAL A 59 8.25 -15.80 -6.96
C VAL A 59 9.29 -15.80 -5.85
N TYR A 60 10.26 -14.88 -5.89
CA TYR A 60 11.25 -14.74 -4.81
C TYR A 60 10.60 -14.36 -3.49
N MET A 61 9.73 -13.34 -3.51
CA MET A 61 9.04 -12.83 -2.32
C MET A 61 8.15 -13.90 -1.67
N ARG A 62 7.51 -14.76 -2.46
CA ARG A 62 6.69 -15.89 -1.99
C ARG A 62 7.53 -17.11 -1.61
N GLY A 63 8.64 -17.35 -2.31
CA GLY A 63 9.50 -18.51 -2.17
C GLY A 63 9.07 -19.71 -3.02
N ALA A 64 8.11 -19.53 -3.94
CA ALA A 64 7.68 -20.52 -4.94
C ALA A 64 6.72 -19.87 -5.96
N SER A 65 6.58 -20.49 -7.14
CA SER A 65 5.64 -20.07 -8.17
C SER A 65 4.19 -20.15 -7.69
N PHE A 66 3.31 -19.27 -8.18
CA PHE A 66 1.88 -19.31 -7.83
C PHE A 66 1.29 -20.71 -8.07
N GLY A 67 0.55 -21.22 -7.08
CA GLY A 67 0.02 -22.59 -7.08
C GLY A 67 0.92 -23.62 -6.39
N GLU A 68 2.21 -23.34 -6.22
CA GLU A 68 3.14 -24.26 -5.54
C GLU A 68 3.30 -23.94 -4.06
N LYS A 69 3.67 -24.92 -3.24
CA LYS A 69 3.99 -24.69 -1.82
C LYS A 69 5.50 -24.46 -1.67
N PRO A 70 5.95 -23.36 -1.03
CA PRO A 70 7.36 -23.16 -0.73
C PRO A 70 7.96 -24.31 0.11
N PRO A 71 9.20 -24.75 -0.18
CA PRO A 71 9.92 -25.68 0.68
C PRO A 71 10.03 -25.12 2.11
N ALA A 72 9.78 -25.96 3.12
CA ALA A 72 9.76 -25.53 4.52
C ALA A 72 11.14 -25.06 5.03
N ASP A 73 12.20 -25.61 4.45
CA ASP A 73 13.60 -25.28 4.73
C ASP A 73 14.12 -24.08 3.91
N GLY A 74 13.32 -23.57 2.96
CA GLY A 74 13.71 -22.47 2.09
C GLY A 74 14.87 -22.80 1.13
N ALA A 75 15.13 -24.08 0.84
CA ALA A 75 16.29 -24.51 0.04
C ALA A 75 16.37 -23.87 -1.35
N ASN A 76 15.24 -23.45 -1.93
CA ASN A 76 15.17 -22.80 -3.23
C ASN A 76 15.39 -21.28 -3.18
N LEU A 77 15.35 -20.64 -2.00
CA LEU A 77 15.44 -19.18 -1.87
C LEU A 77 16.72 -18.57 -2.47
N PRO A 78 17.91 -19.17 -2.36
CA PRO A 78 19.11 -18.62 -3.00
C PRO A 78 18.98 -18.54 -4.52
N ALA A 79 18.48 -19.61 -5.16
CA ALA A 79 18.29 -19.62 -6.62
C ALA A 79 17.24 -18.60 -7.06
N LEU A 80 16.10 -18.51 -6.34
CA LEU A 80 15.06 -17.52 -6.63
C LEU A 80 15.58 -16.08 -6.46
N ARG A 81 16.44 -15.86 -5.45
CA ARG A 81 17.08 -14.56 -5.23
C ARG A 81 17.97 -14.19 -6.41
N GLU A 82 18.83 -15.10 -6.88
CA GLU A 82 19.70 -14.83 -8.02
C GLU A 82 18.88 -14.49 -9.28
N THR A 83 17.83 -15.25 -9.58
CA THR A 83 16.93 -14.93 -10.72
C THR A 83 16.29 -13.54 -10.59
N PHE A 84 15.85 -13.16 -9.39
CA PHE A 84 15.30 -11.84 -9.15
C PHE A 84 16.36 -10.74 -9.31
N ILE A 85 17.58 -10.96 -8.80
CA ILE A 85 18.70 -10.03 -8.93
C ILE A 85 19.10 -9.84 -10.39
N ASP A 86 19.12 -10.89 -11.20
CA ASP A 86 19.39 -10.77 -12.63
C ASP A 86 18.32 -9.96 -13.35
N SER A 87 17.04 -10.16 -12.99
CA SER A 87 15.93 -9.34 -13.50
C SER A 87 16.06 -7.87 -13.09
N LEU A 88 16.51 -7.61 -11.85
CA LEU A 88 16.78 -6.25 -11.38
C LEU A 88 17.95 -5.60 -12.11
N ARG A 89 19.03 -6.35 -12.41
CA ARG A 89 20.15 -5.85 -13.21
C ARG A 89 19.71 -5.48 -14.62
N ALA A 90 18.83 -6.28 -15.24
CA ALA A 90 18.27 -5.98 -16.55
C ALA A 90 17.38 -4.72 -16.52
N LEU A 91 16.55 -4.56 -15.47
CA LEU A 91 15.74 -3.35 -15.28
C LEU A 91 16.62 -2.12 -15.03
N GLU A 92 17.64 -2.23 -14.19
CA GLU A 92 18.62 -1.17 -13.90
C GLU A 92 19.31 -0.73 -15.19
N GLU A 93 19.84 -1.66 -15.99
CA GLU A 93 20.44 -1.35 -17.29
C GLU A 93 19.44 -0.64 -18.20
N ARG A 94 18.19 -1.13 -18.27
CA ARG A 94 17.16 -0.54 -19.13
C ARG A 94 16.82 0.89 -18.75
N LEU A 95 16.74 1.21 -17.46
CA LEU A 95 16.49 2.56 -16.94
C LEU A 95 17.67 3.52 -17.19
N THR A 96 18.90 3.01 -17.34
CA THR A 96 20.07 3.85 -17.63
C THR A 96 20.24 4.23 -19.11
N ARG A 97 19.44 3.65 -20.02
CA ARG A 97 19.57 3.90 -21.47
C ARG A 97 19.11 5.29 -21.89
N THR A 98 18.27 5.93 -21.09
CA THR A 98 17.72 7.26 -21.34
C THR A 98 18.09 8.20 -20.19
N PRO A 99 18.38 9.48 -20.47
CA PRO A 99 18.55 10.46 -19.41
C PRO A 99 17.25 10.61 -18.60
N GLY A 100 17.39 10.77 -17.28
CA GLY A 100 16.26 10.93 -16.37
C GLY A 100 15.85 9.62 -15.68
N PRO A 101 14.77 9.66 -14.87
CA PRO A 101 14.41 8.54 -14.01
C PRO A 101 13.42 7.57 -14.66
N TYR A 102 12.96 7.79 -15.90
CA TYR A 102 11.92 7.01 -16.57
C TYR A 102 12.50 6.12 -17.68
N PHE A 103 11.68 5.21 -18.21
CA PHE A 103 12.09 4.32 -19.33
C PHE A 103 12.41 5.08 -20.62
N GLU A 104 11.75 6.21 -20.84
CA GLU A 104 12.03 7.14 -21.93
C GLU A 104 12.38 8.51 -21.34
N GLU A 105 12.67 9.50 -22.18
CA GLU A 105 12.99 10.87 -21.72
C GLU A 105 11.86 11.47 -20.86
N ASP A 106 10.61 11.15 -21.20
CA ASP A 106 9.41 11.51 -20.46
C ASP A 106 8.74 10.27 -19.85
N PHE A 107 8.01 10.47 -18.74
CA PHE A 107 7.09 9.49 -18.17
C PHE A 107 6.10 8.98 -19.23
N GLY A 108 5.97 7.66 -19.36
CA GLY A 108 5.15 7.04 -20.40
C GLY A 108 4.54 5.69 -20.04
N VAL A 109 4.09 4.98 -21.07
CA VAL A 109 3.32 3.72 -20.91
C VAL A 109 4.11 2.59 -20.24
N LEU A 110 5.43 2.53 -20.40
CA LEU A 110 6.26 1.50 -19.75
C LEU A 110 6.31 1.72 -18.24
N ASP A 111 6.42 2.98 -17.80
CA ASP A 111 6.36 3.34 -16.38
C ASP A 111 5.00 2.97 -15.79
N ILE A 112 3.93 3.28 -16.51
CA ILE A 112 2.54 2.99 -16.12
C ILE A 112 2.32 1.47 -15.97
N ALA A 113 2.80 0.69 -16.93
CA ALA A 113 2.62 -0.76 -16.93
C ALA A 113 3.42 -1.42 -15.79
N LEU A 114 4.65 -0.98 -15.54
CA LEU A 114 5.51 -1.62 -14.56
C LEU A 114 5.21 -1.23 -13.11
N TRP A 115 4.84 0.03 -12.87
CA TRP A 115 4.73 0.61 -11.53
C TRP A 115 3.89 -0.19 -10.53
N PRO A 116 2.67 -0.68 -10.86
CA PRO A 116 1.87 -1.43 -9.90
C PRO A 116 2.56 -2.71 -9.39
N SER A 117 3.38 -3.34 -10.23
CA SER A 117 4.14 -4.54 -9.84
C SER A 117 5.27 -4.18 -8.87
N LEU A 118 6.06 -3.16 -9.22
CA LEU A 118 7.22 -2.76 -8.43
C LEU A 118 6.84 -2.05 -7.12
N GLU A 119 5.73 -1.30 -7.07
CA GLU A 119 5.18 -0.74 -5.83
C GLU A 119 4.89 -1.88 -4.83
N ARG A 120 4.23 -2.93 -5.30
CA ARG A 120 3.90 -4.12 -4.51
C ARG A 120 5.14 -4.86 -4.04
N GLN A 121 6.11 -5.06 -4.92
CA GLN A 121 7.37 -5.68 -4.54
C GLN A 121 8.15 -4.83 -3.53
N ALA A 122 8.19 -3.51 -3.71
CA ALA A 122 8.87 -2.60 -2.80
C ALA A 122 8.23 -2.56 -1.40
N ALA A 123 6.92 -2.82 -1.29
CA ALA A 123 6.23 -2.98 -0.01
C ALA A 123 6.46 -4.36 0.63
N GLY A 124 6.45 -5.43 -0.17
CA GLY A 124 6.49 -6.80 0.36
C GLY A 124 7.90 -7.36 0.59
N LEU A 125 8.88 -7.03 -0.25
CA LEU A 125 10.24 -7.55 -0.12
C LEU A 125 10.92 -7.21 1.23
N PRO A 126 10.74 -6.01 1.81
CA PRO A 126 11.27 -5.74 3.15
C PRO A 126 10.64 -6.66 4.20
N ALA A 127 9.33 -6.89 4.12
CA ALA A 127 8.59 -7.67 5.09
C ALA A 127 8.88 -9.17 5.02
N PHE A 128 9.03 -9.72 3.81
CA PHE A 128 9.18 -11.17 3.62
C PHE A 128 10.61 -11.63 3.38
N ARG A 129 11.51 -10.73 2.95
CA ARG A 129 12.87 -11.09 2.50
C ARG A 129 13.96 -10.18 3.03
N SER A 130 13.63 -9.20 3.87
CA SER A 130 14.58 -8.17 4.34
C SER A 130 15.34 -7.51 3.18
N PHE A 131 14.66 -7.34 2.04
CA PHE A 131 15.25 -6.83 0.82
C PHE A 131 14.60 -5.50 0.44
N GLN A 132 15.41 -4.45 0.25
CA GLN A 132 14.94 -3.08 0.09
C GLN A 132 15.19 -2.57 -1.33
N LEU A 133 14.13 -2.16 -2.03
CA LEU A 133 14.23 -1.53 -3.35
C LEU A 133 14.33 0.00 -3.26
N ARG A 134 13.46 0.64 -2.47
CA ARG A 134 13.50 2.10 -2.30
C ARG A 134 14.79 2.52 -1.60
N GLY A 135 15.51 3.47 -2.18
CA GLY A 135 16.80 3.93 -1.65
C GLY A 135 17.95 2.91 -1.77
N SER A 136 17.79 1.87 -2.58
CA SER A 136 18.86 0.91 -2.85
C SER A 136 20.09 1.58 -3.45
N LYS A 137 21.27 1.23 -2.94
CA LYS A 137 22.57 1.65 -3.50
C LYS A 137 23.08 0.70 -4.57
N ASP A 138 22.60 -0.55 -4.57
CA ASP A 138 22.99 -1.57 -5.54
C ASP A 138 22.21 -1.42 -6.85
N PHE A 139 21.01 -0.80 -6.79
CA PHE A 139 20.13 -0.54 -7.92
C PHE A 139 19.67 0.94 -7.92
N PRO A 140 20.59 1.91 -8.11
CA PRO A 140 20.29 3.33 -7.98
C PRO A 140 19.29 3.86 -9.01
N ALA A 141 19.28 3.35 -10.25
CA ALA A 141 18.31 3.76 -11.27
C ALA A 141 16.90 3.24 -10.93
N VAL A 142 16.78 1.99 -10.46
CA VAL A 142 15.50 1.46 -9.94
C VAL A 142 15.01 2.29 -8.75
N ALA A 143 15.90 2.62 -7.81
CA ALA A 143 15.55 3.45 -6.65
C ALA A 143 15.11 4.86 -7.06
N ALA A 144 15.80 5.48 -8.03
CA ALA A 144 15.45 6.79 -8.57
C ALA A 144 14.11 6.76 -9.33
N TRP A 145 13.85 5.70 -10.11
CA TRP A 145 12.57 5.49 -10.79
C TRP A 145 11.42 5.36 -9.79
N LEU A 146 11.57 4.54 -8.73
CA LEU A 146 10.58 4.42 -7.66
C LEU A 146 10.30 5.77 -6.99
N ALA A 147 11.34 6.53 -6.66
CA ALA A 147 11.19 7.87 -6.07
C ALA A 147 10.49 8.85 -7.02
N ALA A 148 10.84 8.81 -8.31
CA ALA A 148 10.18 9.62 -9.33
C ALA A 148 8.69 9.26 -9.45
N MET A 149 8.35 7.97 -9.45
CA MET A 149 6.96 7.49 -9.45
C MET A 149 6.20 7.93 -8.20
N ASP A 150 6.77 7.72 -7.01
CA ASP A 150 6.16 8.09 -5.72
C ASP A 150 5.88 9.61 -5.62
N SER A 151 6.63 10.44 -6.35
CA SER A 151 6.44 11.90 -6.38
C SER A 151 5.31 12.38 -7.31
N ARG A 152 4.85 11.55 -8.27
CA ARG A 152 3.88 12.01 -9.29
C ARG A 152 2.49 12.18 -8.69
N PRO A 153 1.80 13.31 -8.91
CA PRO A 153 0.43 13.52 -8.40
C PRO A 153 -0.57 12.44 -8.85
N ALA A 154 -0.50 12.02 -10.11
CA ALA A 154 -1.36 10.97 -10.65
C ALA A 154 -1.13 9.62 -9.95
N VAL A 155 0.14 9.26 -9.71
CA VAL A 155 0.52 8.04 -8.98
C VAL A 155 0.04 8.10 -7.55
N ARG A 156 0.32 9.20 -6.82
CA ARG A 156 -0.11 9.37 -5.41
C ARG A 156 -1.62 9.28 -5.20
N THR A 157 -2.41 9.53 -6.24
CA THR A 157 -3.88 9.42 -6.19
C THR A 157 -4.35 7.97 -6.16
N VAL A 158 -3.62 7.07 -6.83
CA VAL A 158 -3.98 5.65 -6.97
C VAL A 158 -3.06 4.71 -6.18
N ALA A 159 -1.97 5.24 -5.63
CA ALA A 159 -1.01 4.51 -4.82
C ALA A 159 -1.67 3.86 -3.60
N SER A 160 -1.18 2.67 -3.28
CA SER A 160 -1.55 2.00 -2.04
C SER A 160 -0.52 2.31 -0.95
N ASP A 161 -0.79 1.84 0.26
CA ASP A 161 0.16 1.91 1.37
C ASP A 161 0.67 0.51 1.70
N ASP A 162 1.88 0.43 2.27
CA ASP A 162 2.53 -0.86 2.58
C ASP A 162 1.66 -1.75 3.47
N GLY A 163 0.92 -1.18 4.42
CA GLY A 163 -0.01 -1.93 5.25
C GLY A 163 -1.14 -2.56 4.45
N THR A 164 -1.70 -1.85 3.47
CA THR A 164 -2.70 -2.40 2.55
C THR A 164 -2.13 -3.50 1.67
N LEU A 165 -0.93 -3.31 1.13
CA LEU A 165 -0.29 -4.29 0.25
C LEU A 165 0.12 -5.56 1.01
N LEU A 166 0.61 -5.45 2.25
CA LEU A 166 0.89 -6.63 3.08
C LEU A 166 -0.37 -7.43 3.41
N ARG A 167 -1.50 -6.76 3.65
CA ARG A 167 -2.79 -7.45 3.83
C ARG A 167 -3.26 -8.14 2.55
N LEU A 168 -3.05 -7.53 1.38
CA LEU A 168 -3.30 -8.17 0.09
C LEU A 168 -2.48 -9.46 -0.03
N PHE A 169 -1.18 -9.43 0.26
CA PHE A 169 -0.32 -10.60 0.18
C PHE A 169 -0.74 -11.72 1.14
N SER A 170 -1.15 -11.36 2.36
CA SER A 170 -1.64 -12.34 3.32
C SER A 170 -2.97 -12.96 2.88
N ARG A 171 -3.97 -12.15 2.52
CA ARG A 171 -5.34 -12.63 2.26
C ARG A 171 -5.51 -13.24 0.88
N VAL A 172 -4.87 -12.68 -0.13
CA VAL A 172 -5.06 -13.09 -1.54
C VAL A 172 -3.98 -14.08 -1.97
N PHE A 173 -2.73 -13.91 -1.52
CA PHE A 173 -1.63 -14.79 -1.92
C PHE A 173 -1.26 -15.85 -0.87
N GLY A 174 -1.96 -15.87 0.28
CA GLY A 174 -1.73 -16.85 1.34
C GLY A 174 -0.34 -16.75 1.97
N MET A 175 0.31 -15.59 1.87
CA MET A 175 1.65 -15.38 2.42
C MET A 175 1.57 -15.14 3.93
N ALA A 176 2.41 -15.84 4.69
CA ALA A 176 2.48 -15.74 6.14
C ALA A 176 3.89 -15.32 6.60
N GLY A 177 3.98 -14.84 7.86
CA GLY A 177 5.26 -14.52 8.49
C GLY A 177 5.95 -13.25 7.98
N GLY A 178 5.25 -12.41 7.22
CA GLY A 178 5.77 -11.09 6.85
C GLY A 178 5.86 -10.19 8.07
N ALA A 179 6.97 -9.47 8.20
CA ALA A 179 7.08 -8.43 9.22
C ALA A 179 5.98 -7.38 9.01
N PRO A 180 5.42 -6.79 10.09
CA PRO A 180 4.54 -5.66 9.95
C PRO A 180 5.27 -4.53 9.20
N PRO A 181 4.54 -3.67 8.46
CA PRO A 181 5.18 -2.52 7.84
C PRO A 181 5.83 -1.67 8.94
N SER A 182 6.99 -1.10 8.64
CA SER A 182 7.60 -0.13 9.56
C SER A 182 6.59 0.98 9.81
N ASP A 183 6.34 1.30 11.08
CA ASP A 183 5.51 2.44 11.44
C ASP A 183 6.26 3.70 10.95
N ALA A 184 5.78 4.30 9.86
CA ALA A 184 6.28 5.60 9.44
C ALA A 184 6.00 6.60 10.59
N PRO A 185 6.91 7.57 10.84
CA PRO A 185 6.70 8.56 11.88
C PRO A 185 5.33 9.24 11.71
N ALA A 186 4.56 9.28 12.79
CA ALA A 186 3.30 9.98 12.78
C ALA A 186 3.56 11.49 12.64
N GLU A 187 2.97 12.11 11.62
CA GLU A 187 3.02 13.55 11.36
C GLU A 187 1.62 14.13 11.56
N PHE A 188 1.14 14.05 12.81
CA PHE A 188 -0.16 14.56 13.19
C PHE A 188 -0.24 16.08 12.97
N GLY A 189 -1.44 16.57 12.61
CA GLY A 189 -1.67 17.96 12.22
C GLY A 189 -1.30 18.30 10.77
N GLY A 190 -0.57 17.42 10.08
CA GLY A 190 -0.26 17.52 8.65
C GLY A 190 -1.48 17.30 7.74
N HIS A 191 -1.32 17.55 6.44
CA HIS A 191 -2.40 17.44 5.46
C HIS A 191 -3.00 16.02 5.41
N ALA A 192 -2.16 14.98 5.37
CA ALA A 192 -2.59 13.59 5.35
C ALA A 192 -3.34 13.18 6.62
N ALA A 193 -2.86 13.63 7.78
CA ALA A 193 -3.52 13.36 9.06
C ALA A 193 -4.88 14.08 9.15
N LYS A 194 -4.99 15.31 8.63
CA LYS A 194 -6.25 16.05 8.52
C LYS A 194 -7.24 15.39 7.55
N GLU A 195 -6.78 14.83 6.42
CA GLU A 195 -7.64 14.01 5.54
C GLU A 195 -8.21 12.81 6.30
N ALA A 196 -7.35 12.06 6.99
CA ALA A 196 -7.75 10.90 7.78
C ALA A 196 -8.78 11.28 8.85
N ALA A 197 -8.55 12.37 9.59
CA ALA A 197 -9.47 12.88 10.60
C ALA A 197 -10.83 13.26 9.99
N ALA A 198 -10.83 14.03 8.90
CA ALA A 198 -12.06 14.46 8.24
C ALA A 198 -12.90 13.27 7.75
N LYS A 199 -12.25 12.25 7.20
CA LYS A 199 -12.92 11.02 6.74
C LYS A 199 -13.44 10.17 7.90
N LEU A 200 -12.66 10.04 8.97
CA LEU A 200 -13.09 9.32 10.18
C LEU A 200 -14.29 10.00 10.82
N VAL A 201 -14.22 11.32 11.06
CA VAL A 201 -15.31 12.09 11.68
C VAL A 201 -16.59 12.02 10.85
N ARG A 202 -16.50 12.16 9.53
CA ARG A 202 -17.67 12.06 8.63
C ARG A 202 -18.39 10.72 8.72
N ASN A 203 -17.65 9.64 8.96
CA ASN A 203 -18.18 8.27 8.96
C ASN A 203 -18.20 7.64 10.36
N ARG A 204 -17.98 8.41 11.43
CA ARG A 204 -17.65 7.89 12.76
C ARG A 204 -18.69 6.91 13.30
N ALA A 205 -19.98 7.24 13.17
CA ALA A 205 -21.08 6.39 13.60
C ALA A 205 -21.13 5.06 12.81
N ALA A 206 -20.93 5.11 11.49
CA ALA A 206 -20.91 3.91 10.65
C ALA A 206 -19.69 3.03 10.96
N VAL A 207 -18.54 3.64 11.21
CA VAL A 207 -17.32 2.92 11.64
C VAL A 207 -17.53 2.26 13.00
N ALA A 208 -18.11 2.96 13.96
CA ALA A 208 -18.40 2.40 15.28
C ALA A 208 -19.36 1.19 15.18
N ALA A 209 -20.41 1.30 14.36
CA ALA A 209 -21.34 0.21 14.10
C ALA A 209 -20.65 -1.01 13.45
N ASP A 210 -19.83 -0.81 12.41
CA ASP A 210 -19.05 -1.88 11.74
C ASP A 210 -18.14 -2.61 12.73
N ILE A 211 -17.47 -1.86 13.62
CA ILE A 211 -16.61 -2.44 14.66
C ILE A 211 -17.43 -3.32 15.61
N VAL A 212 -18.54 -2.80 16.15
CA VAL A 212 -19.39 -3.54 17.10
C VAL A 212 -19.92 -4.83 16.46
N GLU A 213 -20.24 -4.81 15.17
CA GLU A 213 -20.77 -5.96 14.45
C GLU A 213 -19.71 -7.01 14.08
N HIS A 214 -18.50 -6.59 13.73
CA HIS A 214 -17.54 -7.47 13.06
C HIS A 214 -16.22 -7.69 13.83
N ALA A 215 -15.92 -6.91 14.86
CA ALA A 215 -14.65 -7.04 15.59
C ALA A 215 -14.60 -8.21 16.58
N GLY A 216 -15.72 -8.93 16.79
CA GLY A 216 -15.76 -10.07 17.71
C GLY A 216 -15.46 -9.69 19.17
N LEU A 217 -15.94 -8.52 19.60
CA LEU A 217 -15.65 -7.95 20.91
C LEU A 217 -16.25 -8.84 22.01
N SER A 218 -15.39 -9.41 22.86
CA SER A 218 -15.82 -10.06 24.10
C SER A 218 -15.79 -9.05 25.23
N SER A 219 -16.97 -8.63 25.72
CA SER A 219 -17.03 -7.73 26.88
C SER A 219 -18.29 -7.98 27.72
N SER A 220 -18.25 -7.57 28.99
CA SER A 220 -19.43 -7.52 29.87
C SER A 220 -20.29 -6.28 29.65
N LEU A 221 -19.94 -5.40 28.70
CA LEU A 221 -20.67 -4.17 28.41
C LEU A 221 -21.92 -4.47 27.57
N THR A 222 -22.95 -3.64 27.74
CA THR A 222 -24.09 -3.66 26.82
C THR A 222 -23.66 -3.15 25.44
N ARG A 223 -24.44 -3.46 24.41
CA ARG A 223 -24.18 -2.98 23.04
C ARG A 223 -24.13 -1.45 22.97
N GLU A 224 -25.02 -0.78 23.70
CA GLU A 224 -25.09 0.69 23.77
C GLU A 224 -23.82 1.29 24.38
N VAL A 225 -23.40 0.79 25.55
CA VAL A 225 -22.15 1.24 26.20
C VAL A 225 -20.92 0.93 25.34
N THR A 226 -20.91 -0.22 24.66
CA THR A 226 -19.83 -0.58 23.74
C THR A 226 -19.73 0.42 22.58
N LEU A 227 -20.87 0.82 22.01
CA LEU A 227 -20.93 1.80 20.93
C LEU A 227 -20.42 3.17 21.39
N ASP A 228 -20.85 3.63 22.56
CA ASP A 228 -20.45 4.93 23.13
C ASP A 228 -18.94 4.99 23.41
N VAL A 229 -18.40 3.92 24.01
CA VAL A 229 -16.95 3.78 24.28
C VAL A 229 -16.15 3.82 22.97
N ILE A 230 -16.63 3.12 21.93
CA ILE A 230 -15.97 3.12 20.62
C ILE A 230 -16.08 4.50 19.97
N ASP A 231 -17.26 5.12 19.91
CA ASP A 231 -17.44 6.45 19.31
C ASP A 231 -16.54 7.51 19.99
N ALA A 232 -16.48 7.49 21.31
CA ALA A 232 -15.59 8.34 22.09
C ALA A 232 -14.12 8.08 21.73
N SER A 233 -13.69 6.82 21.64
CA SER A 233 -12.32 6.47 21.24
C SER A 233 -11.97 6.93 19.81
N LEU A 234 -12.91 6.85 18.87
CA LEU A 234 -12.73 7.34 17.51
C LEU A 234 -12.59 8.87 17.49
N ALA A 235 -13.29 9.58 18.39
CA ALA A 235 -13.11 11.03 18.56
C ALA A 235 -11.71 11.39 19.09
N LEU A 236 -11.14 10.58 19.98
CA LEU A 236 -9.76 10.75 20.46
C LEU A 236 -8.75 10.52 19.33
N VAL A 237 -8.95 9.49 18.52
CA VAL A 237 -8.15 9.24 17.30
C VAL A 237 -8.22 10.44 16.36
N ALA A 238 -9.40 10.99 16.11
CA ALA A 238 -9.57 12.17 15.27
C ALA A 238 -8.87 13.41 15.83
N SER A 239 -8.96 13.65 17.15
CA SER A 239 -8.30 14.76 17.84
C SER A 239 -6.78 14.64 17.71
N ARG A 240 -6.24 13.44 17.94
CA ARG A 240 -4.82 13.15 17.76
C ARG A 240 -4.37 13.42 16.33
N LEU A 241 -5.14 12.98 15.33
CA LEU A 241 -4.81 13.18 13.91
C LEU A 241 -4.71 14.66 13.53
N VAL A 242 -5.57 15.52 14.07
CA VAL A 242 -5.50 16.98 13.81
C VAL A 242 -4.42 17.68 14.64
N GLY A 243 -3.75 16.97 15.55
CA GLY A 243 -2.72 17.53 16.44
C GLY A 243 -3.29 18.20 17.70
N GLU A 244 -4.56 17.96 18.01
CA GLU A 244 -5.22 18.49 19.20
C GLU A 244 -5.04 17.54 20.39
N PRO A 245 -5.00 18.08 21.63
CA PRO A 245 -4.97 17.25 22.82
C PRO A 245 -6.22 16.36 22.87
N ALA A 246 -6.02 15.07 23.15
CA ALA A 246 -7.10 14.11 23.24
C ALA A 246 -7.96 14.40 24.49
N ASP A 247 -9.17 14.89 24.31
CA ASP A 247 -10.12 15.16 25.41
C ASP A 247 -10.72 13.86 25.96
N SER A 248 -10.05 13.28 26.95
CA SER A 248 -10.46 12.03 27.60
C SER A 248 -11.70 12.17 28.50
N SER A 249 -12.21 13.39 28.72
CA SER A 249 -13.42 13.60 29.54
C SER A 249 -14.66 12.93 28.95
N ARG A 250 -14.64 12.67 27.63
CA ARG A 250 -15.74 12.06 26.88
C ARG A 250 -15.76 10.53 26.95
N VAL A 251 -14.75 9.90 27.53
CA VAL A 251 -14.69 8.45 27.65
C VAL A 251 -15.45 8.00 28.90
N PRO A 252 -16.49 7.15 28.77
CA PRO A 252 -17.19 6.61 29.93
C PRO A 252 -16.22 5.87 30.85
N LYS A 253 -16.15 6.24 32.14
CA LYS A 253 -15.21 5.62 33.12
C LYS A 253 -15.78 4.37 33.80
N GLU A 254 -17.04 4.05 33.54
CA GLU A 254 -17.68 2.85 34.05
C GLU A 254 -17.06 1.60 33.41
N HIS A 255 -16.95 0.52 34.18
CA HIS A 255 -16.38 -0.76 33.70
C HIS A 255 -15.00 -0.59 33.02
N ALA A 256 -14.14 0.24 33.61
CA ALA A 256 -12.84 0.67 33.07
C ALA A 256 -12.01 -0.44 32.39
N SER A 257 -11.90 -1.64 33.00
CA SER A 257 -11.17 -2.77 32.39
C SER A 257 -11.78 -3.25 31.07
N ALA A 258 -13.10 -3.44 31.06
CA ALA A 258 -13.82 -3.92 29.89
C ALA A 258 -13.82 -2.87 28.79
N ALA A 259 -13.94 -1.59 29.15
CA ALA A 259 -13.85 -0.48 28.20
C ALA A 259 -12.44 -0.37 27.58
N ALA A 260 -11.36 -0.50 28.38
CA ALA A 260 -9.98 -0.51 27.86
C ALA A 260 -9.74 -1.65 26.87
N SER A 261 -10.20 -2.85 27.21
CA SER A 261 -10.09 -4.03 26.33
C SER A 261 -10.87 -3.82 25.02
N VAL A 262 -12.10 -3.31 25.11
CA VAL A 262 -12.93 -2.97 23.94
C VAL A 262 -12.25 -1.94 23.05
N VAL A 263 -11.72 -0.85 23.60
CA VAL A 263 -11.01 0.19 22.81
C VAL A 263 -9.79 -0.40 22.12
N SER A 264 -8.97 -1.18 22.84
CA SER A 264 -7.77 -1.78 22.28
C SER A 264 -8.12 -2.71 21.10
N ALA A 265 -9.11 -3.60 21.28
CA ALA A 265 -9.57 -4.51 20.24
C ALA A 265 -10.23 -3.77 19.05
N ALA A 266 -11.07 -2.77 19.32
CA ALA A 266 -11.75 -1.96 18.33
C ALA A 266 -10.76 -1.21 17.41
N LEU A 267 -9.77 -0.54 18.00
CA LEU A 267 -8.77 0.21 17.26
C LEU A 267 -7.81 -0.73 16.51
N ALA A 268 -7.46 -1.88 17.09
CA ALA A 268 -6.71 -2.92 16.37
C ALA A 268 -7.50 -3.43 15.16
N PHE A 269 -8.81 -3.69 15.31
CA PHE A 269 -9.68 -4.09 14.21
C PHE A 269 -9.72 -3.01 13.11
N LEU A 270 -9.95 -1.74 13.47
CA LEU A 270 -10.02 -0.64 12.52
C LEU A 270 -8.72 -0.50 11.69
N ARG A 271 -7.54 -0.66 12.30
CA ARG A 271 -6.24 -0.64 11.60
C ARG A 271 -6.18 -1.65 10.45
N THR A 272 -6.85 -2.80 10.59
CA THR A 272 -6.86 -3.86 9.57
C THR A 272 -7.95 -3.69 8.50
N ARG A 273 -8.91 -2.79 8.73
CA ARG A 273 -10.04 -2.51 7.82
C ARG A 273 -9.73 -1.36 6.85
N VAL A 274 -9.05 -0.33 7.33
CA VAL A 274 -8.68 0.85 6.54
C VAL A 274 -7.77 0.45 5.38
N SER A 275 -8.13 0.80 4.15
CA SER A 275 -7.36 0.48 2.94
C SER A 275 -7.16 1.70 2.03
N ALA A 276 -5.99 1.80 1.39
CA ALA A 276 -5.68 2.81 0.39
C ALA A 276 -5.64 2.21 -1.03
N PRO A 277 -6.10 2.93 -2.07
CA PRO A 277 -6.66 4.29 -2.03
C PRO A 277 -8.18 4.36 -1.75
N ARG A 278 -8.87 3.20 -1.60
CA ARG A 278 -10.34 3.12 -1.53
C ARG A 278 -10.95 4.03 -0.46
N ASP A 279 -10.41 3.96 0.76
CA ASP A 279 -10.96 4.71 1.89
C ASP A 279 -10.31 6.09 1.97
N MET A 280 -8.99 6.15 1.78
CA MET A 280 -8.19 7.38 1.82
C MET A 280 -6.87 7.28 1.10
N SER A 281 -6.19 8.42 0.91
CA SER A 281 -4.84 8.43 0.35
C SER A 281 -3.89 7.53 1.16
N ALA A 282 -2.86 6.98 0.50
CA ALA A 282 -1.88 6.12 1.16
C ALA A 282 -1.28 6.77 2.43
N SER A 283 -0.89 8.04 2.32
CA SER A 283 -0.38 8.83 3.44
C SER A 283 -1.40 8.99 4.57
N ALA A 284 -2.68 9.21 4.25
CA ALA A 284 -3.72 9.34 5.26
C ALA A 284 -3.99 8.00 5.98
N ALA A 285 -3.96 6.88 5.25
CA ALA A 285 -4.13 5.55 5.81
C ALA A 285 -3.00 5.21 6.81
N VAL A 286 -1.76 5.59 6.50
CA VAL A 286 -0.61 5.47 7.41
C VAL A 286 -0.87 6.27 8.69
N GLN A 287 -1.25 7.54 8.59
CA GLN A 287 -1.51 8.40 9.75
C GLN A 287 -2.67 7.85 10.61
N LEU A 288 -3.76 7.38 10.00
CA LEU A 288 -4.88 6.78 10.74
C LEU A 288 -4.45 5.53 11.51
N ARG A 289 -3.66 4.65 10.89
CA ARG A 289 -3.18 3.44 11.57
C ARG A 289 -2.22 3.75 12.71
N ALA A 290 -1.36 4.75 12.55
CA ALA A 290 -0.48 5.22 13.62
C ALA A 290 -1.29 5.81 14.80
N ALA A 291 -2.27 6.66 14.52
CA ALA A 291 -3.15 7.21 15.56
C ALA A 291 -3.92 6.12 16.32
N CYS A 292 -4.48 5.15 15.60
CA CYS A 292 -5.16 4.00 16.22
C CYS A 292 -4.20 3.16 17.07
N ALA A 293 -2.96 2.93 16.61
CA ALA A 293 -1.97 2.15 17.35
C ALA A 293 -1.62 2.82 18.69
N ILE A 294 -1.38 4.14 18.66
CA ILE A 294 -1.05 4.89 19.86
C ILE A 294 -2.24 4.94 20.84
N GLU A 295 -3.45 5.23 20.34
CA GLU A 295 -4.65 5.25 21.19
C GLU A 295 -4.98 3.87 21.77
N ALA A 296 -4.74 2.78 21.03
CA ALA A 296 -4.90 1.43 21.55
C ALA A 296 -3.88 1.09 22.65
N ALA A 297 -2.64 1.58 22.50
CA ALA A 297 -1.56 1.33 23.46
C ALA A 297 -1.78 2.04 24.80
N VAL A 298 -2.31 3.28 24.77
CA VAL A 298 -2.57 4.07 25.99
C VAL A 298 -3.98 3.86 26.56
N ALA A 299 -4.74 2.90 26.03
CA ALA A 299 -6.12 2.67 26.46
C ALA A 299 -6.17 2.34 27.95
N TYR A 300 -5.40 1.36 28.41
CA TYR A 300 -5.39 0.92 29.82
C TYR A 300 -4.99 2.05 30.78
N ASP A 301 -3.93 2.79 30.48
CA ASP A 301 -3.50 3.97 31.26
C ASP A 301 -4.63 5.01 31.37
N ARG A 302 -5.35 5.26 30.26
CA ARG A 302 -6.46 6.22 30.21
C ARG A 302 -7.64 5.78 31.08
N PHE A 303 -7.85 4.48 31.21
CA PHE A 303 -8.85 3.89 32.10
C PHE A 303 -8.33 3.65 33.53
N GLY A 304 -7.12 4.11 33.86
CA GLY A 304 -6.58 4.09 35.23
C GLY A 304 -5.92 2.76 35.63
N TYR A 305 -5.49 1.96 34.66
CA TYR A 305 -4.65 0.78 34.90
C TYR A 305 -3.18 1.15 34.73
N ASN A 306 -2.44 1.19 35.84
CA ASN A 306 -0.97 1.22 35.88
C ASN A 306 -0.47 -0.07 36.54
#